data_AF-A0A0U3PLL5-F1
#
_entry.id   AF-A0A0U3PLL5-F1
#
_cell.length_a   1.000
_cell.length_b   1.000
_cell.length_c   1.000
_cell.angle_alpha   90.00
_cell.angle_beta   90.00
_cell.angle_gamma   90.00
#
_symmetry.space_group_name_H-M   'P 1'
#
loop_
_entity.id
_entity.type
_entity.pdbx_description
1 polymer ?
#
loop_
_entity_poly.entity_id
_entity_poly.type
_entity_poly.pdbx_seq_one_letter_code
_entity_poly.pdbx_strand_id
1 'polypeptide(L)'
;MRLSTRIGLAVGVTVPLLVLASGWLLLRLVGHDLHSAEDDHLRTRAAALTADARALLRASAADRPKAADTRERRLFSAALDVGVRVVGPDAGFSGGPQPDASVPLPAHAVTPVTVRDGGTSWRALSRTITTARGSGTLWVFSPNAADQAQLRLVRRRVAVTTLTAVPLSGLLAFAVATGATGPLRRLGRRTAGLDPRTSSTRLPDEPSGVTEVDDLAATLRTVLARYDEQAARTAEALDTARSFSSAAAHELRTPLMSMGTNLDILAAHPDLPEPDRTEVLADLRTEHARLLNLLVMLRELGRGDLVEAEALGSVDVSETADAAVAEARRRAPDARITLRAEPGATVPGWEPGLRLLLDNLLANALTHGRDGDGRATVAVGVRRTGGQVVVTVDDAGPGVPADARARIFARFARGPASHGSGLGLTLVAQQAALHRGSVTVTDGPSGTGARFEVRLPSTGGPLPARRDWLIDTAGAKRSQSFPKDAS
;
A
#
# COMPACT_ATOMS: atom_id res chain seq x y z
N MET A 1 7.32 -3.73 22.40
CA MET A 1 8.19 -2.53 22.19
C MET A 1 8.31 -2.25 20.71
N ARG A 2 8.18 -0.99 20.28
CA ARG A 2 8.19 -0.59 18.86
C ARG A 2 9.61 -0.66 18.28
N LEU A 3 9.74 -0.90 16.96
CA LEU A 3 11.02 -1.03 16.26
C LEU A 3 11.92 0.21 16.47
N SER A 4 11.32 1.40 16.48
CA SER A 4 12.04 2.65 16.74
C SER A 4 12.59 2.77 18.16
N THR A 5 11.89 2.18 19.14
CA THR A 5 12.37 2.11 20.52
C THR A 5 13.54 1.14 20.61
N ARG A 6 13.53 0.05 19.82
CA ARG A 6 14.64 -0.90 19.73
C ARG A 6 15.87 -0.30 19.05
N ILE A 7 15.70 0.41 17.93
CA ILE A 7 16.82 1.09 17.24
C ILE A 7 17.39 2.22 18.11
N GLY A 8 16.52 3.05 18.70
CA GLY A 8 16.94 4.12 19.60
C GLY A 8 17.67 3.58 20.85
N LEU A 9 17.20 2.49 21.45
CA LEU A 9 17.91 1.82 22.55
C LEU A 9 19.21 1.17 22.08
N ALA A 10 19.21 0.51 20.93
CA ALA A 10 20.40 -0.16 20.41
C ALA A 10 21.52 0.85 20.13
N VAL A 11 21.22 1.96 19.46
CA VAL A 11 22.21 3.03 19.19
C VAL A 11 22.57 3.77 20.48
N GLY A 12 21.58 4.08 21.31
CA GLY A 12 21.77 4.76 22.59
C GLY A 12 22.55 3.96 23.63
N VAL A 13 22.68 2.64 23.48
CA VAL A 13 23.47 1.76 24.35
C VAL A 13 24.82 1.39 23.72
N THR A 14 24.86 1.10 22.42
CA THR A 14 26.11 0.67 21.75
C THR A 14 27.16 1.78 21.69
N VAL A 15 26.76 3.01 21.39
CA VAL A 15 27.71 4.14 21.28
C VAL A 15 28.37 4.44 22.64
N PRO A 16 27.64 4.57 23.76
CA PRO A 16 28.27 4.73 25.08
C PRO A 16 29.19 3.58 25.46
N LEU A 17 28.81 2.33 25.18
CA LEU A 17 29.65 1.16 25.47
C LEU A 17 30.96 1.19 24.69
N LEU A 18 30.92 1.55 23.40
CA LEU A 18 32.11 1.70 22.57
C LEU A 18 33.05 2.80 23.08
N VAL A 19 32.49 3.96 23.47
CA VAL A 19 33.27 5.07 24.03
C VAL A 19 33.95 4.65 25.34
N LEU A 20 33.22 3.97 26.23
CA LEU A 20 33.76 3.46 27.49
C LEU A 20 34.87 2.42 27.26
N ALA A 21 34.64 1.46 26.36
CA ALA A 21 35.61 0.42 26.03
C ALA A 21 36.90 1.03 25.42
N SER A 22 36.75 1.97 24.49
CA SER A 22 37.89 2.65 23.87
C SER A 22 38.67 3.51 24.87
N GLY A 23 37.97 4.23 25.76
CA GLY A 23 38.61 5.02 26.81
C GLY A 23 39.40 4.15 27.80
N TRP A 24 38.84 3.00 28.20
CA TRP A 24 39.51 2.04 29.05
C TRP A 24 40.76 1.45 28.38
N LEU A 25 40.66 1.05 27.11
CA LEU A 25 41.77 0.50 26.34
C LEU A 25 42.92 1.50 26.22
N LEU A 26 42.62 2.75 25.87
CA LEU A 26 43.61 3.81 25.71
C LEU A 26 44.36 4.10 27.02
N LEU A 27 43.63 4.16 28.15
CA LEU A 27 44.25 4.32 29.48
C LEU A 27 45.15 3.15 29.84
N ARG A 28 44.80 1.92 29.43
CA ARG A 28 45.61 0.73 29.67
C ARG A 28 46.90 0.73 28.84
N LEU A 29 46.79 1.09 27.56
CA LEU A 29 47.93 1.16 26.64
C LEU A 29 48.93 2.23 27.07
N VAL A 30 48.47 3.46 27.28
CA VAL A 30 49.35 4.57 27.73
C VAL A 30 49.98 4.24 29.09
N GLY A 31 49.21 3.64 30.00
CA GLY A 31 49.76 3.19 31.27
C GLY A 31 50.88 2.16 31.10
N HIS A 32 50.70 1.17 30.21
CA HIS A 32 51.70 0.14 29.96
C HIS A 32 52.97 0.70 29.29
N ASP A 33 52.82 1.61 28.32
CA ASP A 33 53.93 2.23 27.61
C ASP A 33 54.80 3.08 28.55
N LEU A 34 54.18 3.86 29.45
CA LEU A 34 54.91 4.67 30.43
C LEU A 34 55.73 3.81 31.40
N HIS A 35 55.14 2.73 31.95
CA HIS A 35 55.88 1.83 32.85
C HIS A 35 57.02 1.12 32.12
N SER A 36 56.81 0.73 30.86
CA SER A 36 57.85 0.08 30.05
C SER A 36 59.01 1.03 29.75
N ALA A 37 58.71 2.28 29.39
CA ALA A 37 59.72 3.31 29.14
C ALA A 37 60.54 3.64 30.40
N GLU A 38 59.89 3.74 31.57
CA GLU A 38 60.58 3.97 32.85
C GLU A 38 61.48 2.78 33.23
N ASP A 39 61.00 1.56 33.05
CA ASP A 39 61.76 0.33 33.30
C ASP A 39 63.02 0.25 32.41
N ASP A 40 62.91 0.61 31.13
CA ASP A 40 64.03 0.64 30.20
C ASP A 40 65.03 1.76 30.51
N HIS A 41 64.54 2.92 30.95
CA HIS A 41 65.38 4.01 31.43
C HIS A 41 66.24 3.56 32.63
N LEU A 42 65.62 2.92 33.63
CA LEU A 42 66.31 2.39 34.82
C LEU A 42 67.34 1.32 34.46
N ARG A 43 67.01 0.40 33.54
CA ARG A 43 67.95 -0.62 33.07
C ARG A 43 69.18 -0.01 32.42
N THR A 44 68.98 0.99 31.55
CA THR A 44 70.04 1.70 30.84
C THR A 44 70.95 2.46 31.81
N ARG A 45 70.37 3.20 32.76
CA ARG A 45 71.13 3.93 33.77
C ARG A 45 71.89 3.02 34.71
N ALA A 46 71.26 1.95 35.21
CA ALA A 46 71.94 0.96 36.05
C ALA A 46 73.12 0.31 35.33
N ALA A 47 73.00 0.04 34.02
CA ALA A 47 74.10 -0.48 33.22
C ALA A 47 75.28 0.50 33.12
N ALA A 48 75.01 1.76 32.81
CA ALA A 48 76.04 2.80 32.72
C ALA A 48 76.77 3.00 34.06
N LEU A 49 76.04 3.03 35.17
CA LEU A 49 76.57 3.28 36.52
C LEU A 49 77.32 2.08 37.13
N THR A 50 77.08 0.86 36.62
CA THR A 50 77.69 -0.36 37.16
C THR A 50 79.22 -0.29 37.15
N ALA A 51 79.83 0.28 36.10
CA ALA A 51 81.28 0.36 35.97
C ALA A 51 81.91 1.31 37.00
N ASP A 52 81.30 2.48 37.22
CA ASP A 52 81.77 3.46 38.20
C ASP A 52 81.54 3.00 39.64
N ALA A 53 80.40 2.37 39.93
CA ALA A 53 80.12 1.78 41.24
C ALA A 53 81.12 0.65 41.56
N ARG A 54 81.47 -0.18 40.58
CA ARG A 54 82.51 -1.21 40.74
C ARG A 54 83.89 -0.60 40.95
N ALA A 55 84.22 0.49 40.26
CA ALA A 55 85.49 1.19 40.42
C ALA A 55 85.60 1.85 41.81
N LEU A 56 84.50 2.40 42.33
CA LEU A 56 84.42 2.92 43.70
C LEU A 56 84.74 1.83 44.73
N LEU A 57 83.99 0.72 44.72
CA LEU A 57 84.20 -0.37 45.69
C LEU A 57 85.62 -0.96 45.64
N ARG A 58 86.22 -1.04 44.44
CA ARG A 58 87.63 -1.47 44.28
C ARG A 58 88.63 -0.44 44.80
N ALA A 59 88.39 0.85 44.58
CA ALA A 59 89.27 1.91 45.07
C ALA A 59 89.25 1.99 46.59
N SER A 60 88.08 1.85 47.20
CA SER A 60 87.91 1.81 48.65
C SER A 60 88.55 0.56 49.25
N ALA A 61 88.34 -0.62 48.65
CA ALA A 61 89.04 -1.83 49.06
C ALA A 61 90.57 -1.69 48.93
N ALA A 62 91.08 -1.04 47.88
CA ALA A 62 92.51 -0.83 47.72
C ALA A 62 93.11 0.30 48.61
N ASP A 63 92.31 0.89 49.51
CA ASP A 63 92.66 2.03 50.38
C ASP A 63 93.21 3.24 49.59
N ARG A 64 92.53 3.59 48.49
CA ARG A 64 92.90 4.71 47.58
C ARG A 64 91.90 5.86 47.68
N PRO A 65 91.99 6.74 48.71
CA PRO A 65 90.96 7.73 49.01
C PRO A 65 90.73 8.75 47.88
N LYS A 66 91.79 9.21 47.19
CA LYS A 66 91.66 10.14 46.05
C LYS A 66 90.93 9.53 44.85
N ALA A 67 91.13 8.23 44.61
CA ALA A 67 90.47 7.52 43.53
C ALA A 67 89.00 7.23 43.86
N ALA A 68 88.69 6.96 45.14
CA ALA A 68 87.32 6.82 45.64
C ALA A 68 86.54 8.14 45.50
N ASP A 69 87.08 9.27 45.98
CA ASP A 69 86.44 10.61 45.87
C ASP A 69 86.13 10.98 44.41
N THR A 70 87.07 10.70 43.49
CA THR A 70 86.85 10.95 42.06
C THR A 70 85.67 10.14 41.49
N ARG A 71 85.47 8.90 41.96
CA ARG A 71 84.36 8.05 41.53
C ARG A 71 83.05 8.43 42.20
N GLU A 72 83.07 8.85 43.46
CA GLU A 72 81.89 9.40 44.15
C GLU A 72 81.38 10.66 43.45
N ARG A 73 82.27 11.59 43.07
CA ARG A 73 81.86 12.78 42.31
C ARG A 73 81.24 12.44 40.96
N ARG A 74 81.76 11.42 40.27
CA ARG A 74 81.17 10.93 39.00
C ARG A 74 79.79 10.31 39.25
N LEU A 75 79.66 9.45 40.26
CA LEU A 75 78.38 8.85 40.63
C LEU A 75 77.36 9.91 41.05
N PHE A 76 77.78 10.92 41.81
CA PHE A 76 76.94 12.05 42.20
C PHE A 76 76.45 12.85 40.99
N SER A 77 77.35 13.17 40.05
CA SER A 77 76.97 13.88 38.81
C SER A 77 76.01 13.06 37.94
N ALA A 78 76.16 11.73 37.95
CA ALA A 78 75.27 10.83 37.21
C ALA A 78 73.97 10.49 37.96
N ALA A 79 73.91 10.79 39.27
CA ALA A 79 72.75 10.61 40.14
C ALA A 79 71.82 11.84 40.20
N LEU A 80 72.01 12.82 39.31
CA LEU A 80 71.15 14.01 39.25
C LEU A 80 69.76 13.67 38.67
N ASP A 81 69.68 12.73 37.73
CA ASP A 81 68.42 12.32 37.09
C ASP A 81 67.78 11.07 37.74
N VAL A 82 68.59 10.24 38.41
CA VAL A 82 68.16 8.99 39.07
C VAL A 82 68.83 8.89 40.44
N GLY A 83 68.11 8.42 41.46
CA GLY A 83 68.72 8.11 42.75
C GLY A 83 69.67 6.94 42.64
N VAL A 84 70.81 7.01 43.32
CA VAL A 84 71.84 5.97 43.31
C VAL A 84 72.24 5.65 44.74
N ARG A 85 72.24 4.35 45.08
CA ARG A 85 72.74 3.87 46.37
C ARG A 85 73.65 2.66 46.15
N VAL A 86 74.92 2.81 46.46
CA VAL A 86 75.92 1.74 46.44
C VAL A 86 76.16 1.27 47.87
N VAL A 87 75.98 -0.01 48.11
CA VAL A 87 76.22 -0.66 49.40
C VAL A 87 77.30 -1.71 49.21
N GLY A 88 78.44 -1.56 49.87
CA GLY A 88 79.51 -2.55 49.90
C GLY A 88 80.07 -2.76 51.30
N PRO A 89 80.97 -3.74 51.50
CA PRO A 89 81.51 -4.07 52.82
C PRO A 89 82.31 -2.93 53.45
N ASP A 90 83.10 -2.22 52.63
CA ASP A 90 84.09 -1.23 53.08
C ASP A 90 83.74 0.21 52.66
N ALA A 91 82.70 0.40 51.84
CA ALA A 91 82.29 1.71 51.35
C ALA A 91 80.83 1.73 50.92
N GLY A 92 80.18 2.87 51.13
CA GLY A 92 78.83 3.15 50.66
C GLY A 92 78.76 4.54 50.03
N PHE A 93 77.96 4.67 48.98
CA PHE A 93 77.66 5.96 48.36
C PHE A 93 76.15 6.09 48.23
N SER A 94 75.64 7.30 48.45
CA SER A 94 74.24 7.59 48.25
C SER A 94 74.07 9.01 47.72
N GLY A 95 73.32 9.17 46.65
CA GLY A 95 73.08 10.47 46.01
C GLY A 95 71.84 10.45 45.15
N GLY A 96 71.26 11.63 44.91
CA GLY A 96 70.05 11.78 44.10
C GLY A 96 68.75 11.41 44.83
N PRO A 97 67.60 11.48 44.13
CA PRO A 97 66.28 11.23 44.70
C PRO A 97 66.06 9.73 44.97
N GLN A 98 65.85 9.34 46.23
CA GLN A 98 65.70 7.95 46.65
C GLN A 98 64.73 7.82 47.83
N PRO A 99 64.17 6.62 48.08
CA PRO A 99 63.38 6.37 49.30
C PRO A 99 64.24 6.49 50.55
N ASP A 100 63.61 6.78 51.68
CA ASP A 100 64.23 6.83 53.00
C ASP A 100 65.04 5.53 53.28
N ALA A 101 66.14 5.66 54.00
CA ALA A 101 67.01 4.53 54.32
C ALA A 101 66.31 3.44 55.16
N SER A 102 65.25 3.81 55.89
CA SER A 102 64.41 2.90 56.69
C SER A 102 63.47 2.02 55.86
N VAL A 103 63.27 2.33 54.57
CA VAL A 103 62.37 1.57 53.70
C VAL A 103 63.01 0.22 53.33
N PRO A 104 62.35 -0.91 53.59
CA PRO A 104 62.90 -2.23 53.27
C PRO A 104 63.00 -2.41 51.76
N LEU A 105 64.23 -2.58 51.27
CA LEU A 105 64.51 -2.92 49.88
C LEU A 105 64.66 -4.43 49.73
N PRO A 106 64.16 -5.04 48.63
CA PRO A 106 64.34 -6.46 48.39
C PRO A 106 65.82 -6.82 48.25
N ALA A 107 66.25 -8.01 48.67
CA ALA A 107 67.66 -8.40 48.62
C ALA A 107 68.25 -8.33 47.20
N HIS A 108 67.45 -8.73 46.20
CA HIS A 108 67.77 -8.63 44.78
C HIS A 108 66.52 -8.25 43.98
N ALA A 109 66.63 -7.22 43.15
CA ALA A 109 65.65 -6.77 42.18
C ALA A 109 66.29 -6.73 40.78
N VAL A 110 66.35 -7.89 40.12
CA VAL A 110 66.90 -8.03 38.75
C VAL A 110 65.98 -7.37 37.71
N THR A 111 64.68 -7.33 38.00
CA THR A 111 63.68 -6.54 37.27
C THR A 111 63.29 -5.31 38.09
N PRO A 112 62.94 -4.17 37.46
CA PRO A 112 62.44 -3.00 38.18
C PRO A 112 61.23 -3.36 39.06
N VAL A 113 61.27 -2.97 40.33
CA VAL A 113 60.21 -3.19 41.31
C VAL A 113 59.71 -1.88 41.87
N THR A 114 58.43 -1.83 42.27
CA THR A 114 57.85 -0.61 42.86
C THR A 114 57.98 -0.64 44.37
N VAL A 115 58.65 0.34 44.95
CA VAL A 115 58.83 0.57 46.39
C VAL A 115 58.01 1.81 46.78
N ARG A 116 57.37 1.80 47.95
CA ARG A 116 56.55 2.95 48.40
C ARG A 116 57.13 3.54 49.67
N ASP A 117 57.21 4.88 49.69
CA ASP A 117 57.74 5.66 50.80
C ASP A 117 56.94 6.97 50.95
N GLY A 118 56.34 7.19 52.12
CA GLY A 118 55.67 8.46 52.46
C GLY A 118 54.61 8.98 51.48
N GLY A 119 53.98 8.11 50.68
CA GLY A 119 53.02 8.48 49.62
C GLY A 119 53.62 8.63 48.21
N THR A 120 54.94 8.56 48.08
CA THR A 120 55.64 8.51 46.79
C THR A 120 55.93 7.06 46.43
N SER A 121 55.72 6.69 45.16
CA SER A 121 56.12 5.39 44.62
C SER A 121 57.42 5.56 43.82
N TRP A 122 58.37 4.68 44.07
CA TRP A 122 59.69 4.64 43.47
C TRP A 122 59.80 3.37 42.63
N ARG A 123 60.33 3.46 41.41
CA ARG A 123 60.81 2.27 40.69
C ARG A 123 62.26 2.05 41.04
N ALA A 124 62.58 0.87 41.56
CA ALA A 124 63.90 0.50 42.04
C ALA A 124 64.44 -0.69 41.26
N LEU A 125 65.72 -0.65 40.89
CA LEU A 125 66.44 -1.74 40.25
C LEU A 125 67.77 -1.95 40.97
N SER A 126 68.12 -3.20 41.25
CA SER A 126 69.39 -3.54 41.88
C SER A 126 70.30 -4.31 40.92
N ARG A 127 71.61 -4.05 40.99
CA ARG A 127 72.63 -4.89 40.36
C ARG A 127 73.68 -5.30 41.39
N THR A 128 73.99 -6.58 41.40
CA THR A 128 75.08 -7.11 42.22
C THR A 128 76.42 -6.76 41.57
N ILE A 129 77.36 -6.34 42.40
CA ILE A 129 78.72 -5.94 42.01
C ILE A 129 79.70 -6.83 42.77
N THR A 130 80.31 -7.78 42.08
CA THR A 130 81.34 -8.63 42.67
C THR A 130 82.70 -7.93 42.62
N THR A 131 83.40 -7.92 43.75
CA THR A 131 84.78 -7.44 43.90
C THR A 131 85.66 -8.53 44.52
N ALA A 132 86.97 -8.35 44.52
CA ALA A 132 87.91 -9.33 45.08
C ALA A 132 87.77 -9.56 46.60
N ARG A 133 87.15 -8.62 47.34
CA ARG A 133 86.95 -8.67 48.80
C ARG A 133 85.51 -8.97 49.23
N GLY A 134 84.59 -9.13 48.29
CA GLY A 134 83.18 -9.40 48.60
C GLY A 134 82.23 -8.88 47.52
N SER A 135 80.93 -9.07 47.75
CA SER A 135 79.85 -8.57 46.91
C SER A 135 79.26 -7.28 47.47
N GLY A 136 79.03 -6.29 46.61
CA GLY A 136 78.22 -5.11 46.91
C GLY A 136 76.98 -5.04 46.02
N THR A 137 76.08 -4.09 46.29
CA THR A 137 74.85 -3.88 45.54
C THR A 137 74.74 -2.42 45.12
N LEU A 138 74.50 -2.19 43.82
CA LEU A 138 74.12 -0.91 43.26
C LEU A 138 72.60 -0.86 43.11
N TRP A 139 71.98 0.11 43.75
CA TRP A 139 70.58 0.47 43.57
C TRP A 139 70.44 1.72 42.73
N VAL A 140 69.48 1.69 41.82
CA VAL A 140 69.05 2.86 41.04
C VAL A 140 67.56 3.07 41.26
N PHE A 141 67.17 4.31 41.52
CA PHE A 141 65.80 4.72 41.85
C PHE A 141 65.30 5.80 40.87
N SER A 142 64.05 5.67 40.45
CA SER A 142 63.31 6.70 39.70
C SER A 142 62.03 7.07 40.46
N PRO A 143 61.75 8.35 40.72
CA PRO A 143 60.48 8.79 41.29
C PRO A 143 59.37 8.75 40.23
N ASN A 144 58.28 8.03 40.52
CA ASN A 144 57.09 7.95 39.65
C ASN A 144 56.24 9.26 39.65
N ALA A 145 56.82 10.39 40.07
CA ALA A 145 56.08 11.65 40.25
C ALA A 145 55.78 12.36 38.92
N ALA A 146 56.68 12.27 37.93
CA ALA A 146 56.50 12.87 36.61
C ALA A 146 55.40 12.16 35.79
N ASP A 147 55.31 10.84 35.89
CA ASP A 147 54.33 10.02 35.16
C ASP A 147 52.91 10.15 35.71
N GLN A 148 52.77 10.40 37.02
CA GLN A 148 51.45 10.66 37.62
C GLN A 148 50.80 11.94 37.08
N ALA A 149 51.56 12.97 36.72
CA ALA A 149 51.00 14.20 36.14
C ALA A 149 50.47 13.97 34.71
N GLN A 150 51.23 13.23 33.88
CA GLN A 150 50.80 12.87 32.53
C GLN A 150 49.59 11.92 32.54
N LEU A 151 49.61 10.89 33.39
CA LEU A 151 48.47 9.98 33.57
C LEU A 151 47.22 10.71 34.07
N ARG A 152 47.35 11.69 34.97
CA ARG A 152 46.21 12.53 35.41
C ARG A 152 45.62 13.34 34.26
N LEU A 153 46.45 13.91 33.38
CA LEU A 153 45.98 14.66 32.21
C LEU A 153 45.26 13.75 31.22
N VAL A 154 45.80 12.57 30.92
CA VAL A 154 45.16 11.58 30.03
C VAL A 154 43.84 11.10 30.65
N ARG A 155 43.82 10.73 31.93
CA ARG A 155 42.59 10.36 32.66
C ARG A 155 41.53 11.46 32.61
N ARG A 156 41.93 12.71 32.87
CA ARG A 156 41.01 13.86 32.82
C ARG A 156 40.43 14.05 31.42
N ARG A 157 41.27 13.99 30.38
CA ARG A 157 40.81 14.10 29.00
C ARG A 157 39.80 13.00 28.68
N VAL A 158 40.16 11.73 28.90
CA VAL A 158 39.26 10.58 28.65
C VAL A 158 37.93 10.72 29.42
N ALA A 159 37.98 11.14 30.69
CA ALA A 159 36.77 11.34 31.50
C ALA A 159 35.88 12.46 30.93
N VAL A 160 36.46 13.60 30.53
CA VAL A 160 35.71 14.69 29.91
C VAL A 160 35.10 14.25 28.58
N THR A 161 35.86 13.61 27.69
CA THR A 161 35.33 13.14 26.40
C THR A 161 34.19 12.15 26.59
N THR A 162 34.31 11.23 27.54
CA THR A 162 33.26 10.24 27.86
C THR A 162 32.02 10.94 28.41
N LEU A 163 32.20 11.85 29.37
CA LEU A 163 31.10 12.58 30.02
C LEU A 163 30.32 13.45 29.01
N THR A 164 30.98 13.96 27.97
CA THR A 164 30.30 14.75 26.92
C THR A 164 29.74 13.89 25.79
N ALA A 165 30.45 12.85 25.35
CA ALA A 165 30.05 12.05 24.19
C ALA A 165 28.81 11.19 24.47
N VAL A 166 28.71 10.61 25.67
CA VAL A 166 27.57 9.78 26.06
C VAL A 166 26.23 10.54 26.00
N PRO A 167 26.03 11.66 26.71
CA PRO A 167 24.76 12.38 26.65
C PRO A 167 24.48 12.95 25.27
N LEU A 168 25.50 13.45 24.56
CA LEU A 168 25.32 13.97 23.20
C LEU A 168 24.83 12.89 22.23
N SER A 169 25.41 11.68 22.30
CA SER A 169 24.97 10.55 21.48
C SER A 169 23.54 10.10 21.82
N GLY A 170 23.18 10.10 23.10
CA GLY A 170 21.81 9.79 23.54
C GLY A 170 20.79 10.82 23.05
N LEU A 171 21.13 12.11 23.12
CA LEU A 171 20.29 13.21 22.65
C LEU A 171 20.10 13.17 21.14
N LEU A 172 21.17 12.88 20.39
CA LEU A 172 21.11 12.70 18.94
C LEU A 172 20.26 11.48 18.56
N ALA A 173 20.45 10.34 19.22
CA ALA A 173 19.65 9.13 19.00
C ALA A 173 18.16 9.37 19.29
N PHE A 174 17.85 10.10 20.35
CA PHE A 174 16.49 10.48 20.70
C PHE A 174 15.86 11.41 19.65
N ALA A 175 16.61 12.41 19.17
CA ALA A 175 16.17 13.32 18.12
C ALA A 175 15.86 12.58 16.82
N VAL A 176 16.75 11.67 16.38
CA VAL A 176 16.53 10.85 15.18
C VAL A 176 15.32 9.93 15.36
N ALA A 177 15.19 9.25 16.50
CA ALA A 177 14.08 8.34 16.75
C ALA A 177 12.71 9.03 16.78
N THR A 178 12.65 10.24 17.35
CA THR A 178 11.41 11.03 17.41
C THR A 178 11.07 11.68 16.07
N GLY A 179 12.07 12.21 15.35
CA GLY A 179 11.91 12.77 14.01
C GLY A 179 11.43 11.73 12.99
N ALA A 180 12.11 10.58 12.91
CA ALA A 180 11.81 9.55 11.91
C ALA A 180 10.46 8.84 12.14
N THR A 181 9.97 8.76 13.39
CA THR A 181 8.70 8.07 13.68
C THR A 181 7.48 8.96 13.85
N GLY A 182 7.66 10.28 13.93
CA GLY A 182 6.56 11.24 13.99
C GLY A 182 5.59 11.10 12.80
N PRO A 183 6.08 11.19 11.55
CA PRO A 183 5.28 11.06 10.33
C PRO A 183 4.45 9.77 10.27
N LEU A 184 5.08 8.61 10.51
CA LEU A 184 4.39 7.30 10.52
C LEU A 184 3.26 7.23 11.55
N ARG A 185 3.45 7.82 12.74
CA ARG A 185 2.39 7.85 13.77
C ARG A 185 1.24 8.76 13.38
N ARG A 186 1.51 9.88 12.70
CA ARG A 186 0.47 10.78 12.18
C ARG A 186 -0.36 10.08 11.11
N LEU A 187 0.30 9.39 10.17
CA LEU A 187 -0.37 8.58 9.15
C LEU A 187 -1.25 7.50 9.81
N GLY A 188 -0.70 6.71 10.73
CA GLY A 188 -1.45 5.66 11.44
C GLY A 188 -2.66 6.16 12.23
N ARG A 189 -2.60 7.35 12.84
CA ARG A 189 -3.75 7.96 13.53
C ARG A 189 -4.82 8.44 12.55
N ARG A 190 -4.42 9.02 11.42
CA ARG A 190 -5.35 9.44 10.35
C ARG A 190 -6.08 8.25 9.76
N THR A 191 -5.39 7.12 9.58
CA THR A 191 -5.98 5.90 9.02
C THR A 191 -6.84 5.11 10.01
N ALA A 192 -6.51 5.14 11.31
CA ALA A 192 -7.29 4.43 12.33
C ALA A 192 -8.73 4.97 12.51
N GLY A 193 -9.00 6.20 12.06
CA GLY A 193 -10.33 6.80 12.04
C GLY A 193 -11.09 6.62 10.73
N LEU A 194 -10.48 6.02 9.69
CA LEU A 194 -11.17 5.72 8.44
C LEU A 194 -11.97 4.44 8.62
N ASP A 195 -13.28 4.60 8.80
CA ASP A 195 -14.21 3.49 8.64
C ASP A 195 -14.61 3.36 7.16
N PRO A 196 -14.24 2.25 6.49
CA PRO A 196 -14.55 2.04 5.07
C PRO A 196 -16.05 2.09 4.76
N ARG A 197 -16.93 1.98 5.76
CA ARG A 197 -18.39 2.00 5.57
C ARG A 197 -19.02 3.39 5.65
N THR A 198 -18.33 4.36 6.24
CA THR A 198 -18.93 5.67 6.59
C THR A 198 -18.08 6.87 6.19
N SER A 199 -16.77 6.69 6.01
CA SER A 199 -15.84 7.79 5.76
C SER A 199 -15.55 7.98 4.28
N SER A 200 -16.12 9.03 3.68
CA SER A 200 -15.70 9.58 2.38
C SER A 200 -14.45 10.47 2.47
N THR A 201 -13.79 10.46 3.63
CA THR A 201 -12.69 11.35 3.98
C THR A 201 -11.43 10.93 3.23
N ARG A 202 -11.08 11.67 2.18
CA ARG A 202 -9.84 11.46 1.44
C ARG A 202 -8.65 11.77 2.34
N LEU A 203 -7.65 10.89 2.34
CA LEU A 203 -6.35 11.19 2.94
C LEU A 203 -5.78 12.44 2.25
N PRO A 204 -5.54 13.55 2.98
CA PRO A 204 -5.01 14.77 2.39
C PRO A 204 -3.61 14.54 1.83
N ASP A 205 -3.28 15.24 0.74
CA ASP A 205 -1.98 15.16 0.06
C ASP A 205 -0.98 16.13 0.69
N GLU A 206 -0.80 15.99 2.01
CA GLU A 206 0.20 16.78 2.73
C GLU A 206 1.53 16.02 2.77
N PRO A 207 2.63 16.60 2.24
CA PRO A 207 3.93 15.99 2.32
C PRO A 207 4.36 15.87 3.78
N SER A 208 4.73 14.66 4.20
CA SER A 208 5.17 14.39 5.56
C SER A 208 6.65 14.74 5.80
N GLY A 209 7.37 15.06 4.72
CA GLY A 209 8.81 15.36 4.72
C GLY A 209 9.68 14.11 4.72
N VAL A 210 9.08 12.92 4.63
CA VAL A 210 9.76 11.62 4.55
C VAL A 210 9.19 10.85 3.35
N THR A 211 10.02 10.67 2.32
CA THR A 211 9.61 10.10 1.03
C THR A 211 8.94 8.73 1.18
N GLU A 212 9.47 7.85 2.03
CA GLU A 212 8.91 6.50 2.24
C GLU A 212 7.52 6.54 2.88
N VAL A 213 7.22 7.56 3.69
CA VAL A 213 5.90 7.74 4.31
C VAL A 213 4.92 8.30 3.30
N ASP A 214 5.39 9.18 2.42
CA ASP A 214 4.59 9.77 1.34
C ASP A 214 4.22 8.71 0.29
N ASP A 215 5.15 7.81 -0.08
CA ASP A 215 4.89 6.67 -0.97
C ASP A 215 3.87 5.68 -0.38
N LEU A 216 3.98 5.40 0.93
CA LEU A 216 3.01 4.56 1.63
C LEU A 216 1.63 5.22 1.66
N ALA A 217 1.56 6.54 1.92
CA ALA A 217 0.31 7.29 1.88
C ALA A 217 -0.31 7.28 0.47
N ALA A 218 0.50 7.42 -0.58
CA ALA A 218 0.05 7.32 -1.97
C ALA A 218 -0.53 5.94 -2.31
N THR A 219 0.16 4.87 -1.93
CA THR A 219 -0.31 3.49 -2.12
C THR A 219 -1.64 3.26 -1.40
N LEU A 220 -1.76 3.72 -0.16
CA LEU A 220 -2.99 3.59 0.62
C LEU A 220 -4.15 4.35 -0.02
N ARG A 221 -3.90 5.56 -0.56
CA ARG A 221 -4.92 6.32 -1.32
C ARG A 221 -5.43 5.54 -2.52
N THR A 222 -4.54 4.88 -3.28
CA THR A 222 -4.95 4.06 -4.42
C THR A 222 -5.81 2.87 -4.00
N VAL A 223 -5.45 2.19 -2.90
CA VAL A 223 -6.23 1.06 -2.38
C VAL A 223 -7.61 1.52 -1.90
N LEU A 224 -7.69 2.62 -1.16
CA LEU A 224 -8.97 3.19 -0.70
C LEU A 224 -9.85 3.62 -1.88
N ALA A 225 -9.28 4.28 -2.90
CA ALA A 225 -10.04 4.66 -4.09
C ALA A 225 -10.63 3.45 -4.83
N ARG A 226 -9.87 2.35 -4.95
CA ARG A 226 -10.37 1.10 -5.54
C ARG A 226 -11.46 0.46 -4.69
N TYR A 227 -11.33 0.52 -3.36
CA TYR A 227 -12.35 0.02 -2.45
C TYR A 227 -13.65 0.82 -2.59
N ASP A 228 -13.58 2.15 -2.58
CA ASP A 228 -14.73 3.04 -2.75
C ASP A 228 -15.45 2.78 -4.07
N GLU A 229 -14.69 2.62 -5.16
CA GLU A 229 -15.24 2.28 -6.47
C GLU A 229 -15.94 0.91 -6.46
N GLN A 230 -15.33 -0.10 -5.85
CA GLN A 230 -15.94 -1.42 -5.74
C GLN A 230 -17.21 -1.39 -4.85
N ALA A 231 -17.16 -0.66 -3.73
CA ALA A 231 -18.30 -0.49 -2.83
C ALA A 231 -19.47 0.20 -3.55
N ALA A 232 -19.21 1.28 -4.28
CA ALA A 232 -20.22 1.95 -5.10
C ALA A 232 -20.85 1.01 -6.14
N ARG A 233 -20.03 0.23 -6.87
CA ARG A 233 -20.51 -0.78 -7.83
C ARG A 233 -21.39 -1.83 -7.16
N THR A 234 -21.01 -2.32 -5.98
CA THR A 234 -21.82 -3.30 -5.26
C THR A 234 -23.14 -2.73 -4.75
N ALA A 235 -23.14 -1.47 -4.28
CA ALA A 235 -24.33 -0.80 -3.82
C ALA A 235 -25.34 -0.57 -4.97
N GLU A 236 -24.85 -0.10 -6.12
CA GLU A 236 -25.65 0.10 -7.33
C GLU A 236 -26.25 -1.22 -7.85
N ALA A 237 -25.45 -2.29 -7.89
CA ALA A 237 -25.93 -3.61 -8.30
C ALA A 237 -27.00 -4.14 -7.36
N LEU A 238 -26.83 -3.94 -6.05
CA LEU A 238 -27.80 -4.37 -5.05
C LEU A 238 -29.12 -3.59 -5.13
N ASP A 239 -29.05 -2.28 -5.35
CA ASP A 239 -30.23 -1.43 -5.53
C ASP A 239 -30.99 -1.80 -6.81
N THR A 240 -30.26 -2.07 -7.89
CA THR A 240 -30.82 -2.58 -9.15
C THR A 240 -31.52 -3.92 -8.95
N ALA A 241 -30.89 -4.87 -8.24
CA ALA A 241 -31.47 -6.17 -7.96
C ALA A 241 -32.74 -6.10 -7.10
N ARG A 242 -32.76 -5.21 -6.09
CA ARG A 242 -33.94 -4.96 -5.25
C ARG A 242 -35.08 -4.36 -6.06
N SER A 243 -34.79 -3.35 -6.88
CA SER A 243 -35.78 -2.70 -7.74
C SER A 243 -36.38 -3.67 -8.76
N PHE A 244 -35.53 -4.51 -9.37
CA PHE A 244 -35.99 -5.59 -10.27
C PHE A 244 -36.90 -6.59 -9.55
N SER A 245 -36.49 -7.09 -8.38
CA SER A 245 -37.27 -8.05 -7.60
C SER A 245 -38.63 -7.49 -7.17
N SER A 246 -38.65 -6.25 -6.67
CA SER A 246 -39.89 -5.57 -6.25
C SER A 246 -40.87 -5.40 -7.41
N ALA A 247 -40.38 -4.95 -8.56
CA ALA A 247 -41.22 -4.73 -9.72
C ALA A 247 -41.69 -6.04 -10.38
N ALA A 248 -40.83 -7.07 -10.46
CA ALA A 248 -41.22 -8.41 -10.90
C ALA A 248 -42.33 -9.00 -10.02
N ALA A 249 -42.22 -8.84 -8.69
CA ALA A 249 -43.26 -9.29 -7.75
C ALA A 249 -44.60 -8.54 -7.97
N HIS A 250 -44.54 -7.25 -8.31
CA HIS A 250 -45.74 -6.47 -8.61
C HIS A 250 -46.42 -6.94 -9.91
N GLU A 251 -45.65 -7.10 -10.98
CA GLU A 251 -46.14 -7.53 -12.30
C GLU A 251 -46.69 -8.97 -12.28
N LEU A 252 -46.15 -9.85 -11.44
CA LEU A 252 -46.67 -11.22 -11.28
C LEU A 252 -47.94 -11.26 -10.43
N ARG A 253 -48.08 -10.37 -9.43
CA ARG A 253 -49.24 -10.37 -8.53
C ARG A 253 -50.55 -10.08 -9.26
N THR A 254 -50.58 -9.12 -10.18
CA THR A 254 -51.80 -8.73 -10.89
C THR A 254 -52.44 -9.87 -11.70
N PRO A 255 -51.74 -10.55 -12.62
CA PRO A 255 -52.33 -11.67 -13.37
C PRO A 255 -52.69 -12.84 -12.45
N LEU A 256 -51.88 -13.14 -11.44
CA LEU A 256 -52.19 -14.20 -10.47
C LEU A 256 -53.47 -13.93 -9.67
N MET A 257 -53.68 -12.68 -9.22
CA MET A 257 -54.92 -12.29 -8.53
C MET A 257 -56.13 -12.39 -9.46
N SER A 258 -56.00 -11.92 -10.71
CA SER A 258 -57.07 -12.02 -11.71
C SER A 258 -57.44 -13.48 -12.03
N MET A 259 -56.44 -14.34 -12.23
CA MET A 259 -56.66 -15.77 -12.41
C MET A 259 -57.33 -16.40 -11.18
N GLY A 260 -56.90 -16.02 -9.97
CA GLY A 260 -57.54 -16.44 -8.72
C GLY A 260 -59.01 -16.07 -8.68
N THR A 261 -59.36 -14.82 -8.99
CA THR A 261 -60.76 -14.35 -9.05
C THR A 261 -61.59 -15.13 -10.08
N ASN A 262 -61.04 -15.39 -11.27
CA ASN A 262 -61.75 -16.17 -12.29
C ASN A 262 -61.97 -17.62 -11.86
N LEU A 263 -60.99 -18.23 -11.17
CA LEU A 263 -61.15 -19.55 -10.58
C LEU A 263 -62.19 -19.56 -9.45
N ASP A 264 -62.21 -18.53 -8.61
CA ASP A 264 -63.20 -18.35 -7.54
C ASP A 264 -64.62 -18.22 -8.10
N ILE A 265 -64.81 -17.49 -9.21
CA ILE A 265 -66.10 -17.37 -9.91
C ILE A 265 -66.57 -18.74 -10.40
N LEU A 266 -65.70 -19.50 -11.07
CA LEU A 266 -66.01 -20.84 -11.56
C LEU A 266 -66.32 -21.83 -10.43
N ALA A 267 -65.67 -21.68 -9.27
CA ALA A 267 -65.90 -22.53 -8.10
C ALA A 267 -67.18 -22.17 -7.35
N ALA A 268 -67.49 -20.87 -7.20
CA ALA A 268 -68.67 -20.38 -6.49
C ALA A 268 -69.97 -20.58 -7.28
N HIS A 269 -69.89 -20.69 -8.61
CA HIS A 269 -71.04 -20.83 -9.50
C HIS A 269 -70.88 -22.03 -10.45
N PRO A 270 -71.10 -23.28 -9.98
CA PRO A 270 -70.94 -24.49 -10.80
C PRO A 270 -71.90 -24.56 -11.99
N ASP A 271 -73.07 -23.93 -11.86
CA ASP A 271 -74.14 -23.92 -12.86
C ASP A 271 -74.09 -22.66 -13.77
N LEU A 272 -72.92 -22.02 -13.88
CA LEU A 272 -72.74 -20.84 -14.74
C LEU A 272 -73.16 -21.18 -16.19
N PRO A 273 -73.96 -20.33 -16.87
CA PRO A 273 -74.31 -20.55 -18.26
C PRO A 273 -73.07 -20.76 -19.14
N GLU A 274 -73.14 -21.70 -20.09
CA GLU A 274 -72.01 -22.04 -20.97
C GLU A 274 -71.34 -20.84 -21.67
N PRO A 275 -72.06 -19.79 -22.13
CA PRO A 275 -71.43 -18.59 -22.69
C PRO A 275 -70.50 -17.90 -21.69
N ASP A 276 -70.98 -17.61 -20.49
CA ASP A 276 -70.23 -16.92 -19.43
C ASP A 276 -69.05 -17.77 -18.96
N ARG A 277 -69.26 -19.09 -18.87
CA ARG A 277 -68.20 -20.04 -18.46
C ARG A 277 -67.08 -20.08 -19.49
N THR A 278 -67.44 -20.05 -20.77
CA THR A 278 -66.49 -20.01 -21.88
C THR A 278 -65.68 -18.71 -21.86
N GLU A 279 -66.31 -17.58 -21.55
CA GLU A 279 -65.64 -16.28 -21.39
C GLU A 279 -64.61 -16.31 -20.25
N VAL A 280 -64.99 -16.75 -19.05
CA VAL A 280 -64.08 -16.83 -17.89
C VAL A 280 -62.89 -17.77 -18.17
N LEU A 281 -63.12 -18.89 -18.87
CA LEU A 281 -62.05 -19.80 -19.30
C LEU A 281 -61.14 -19.19 -20.37
N ALA A 282 -61.67 -18.37 -21.28
CA ALA A 282 -60.88 -17.64 -22.26
C ALA A 282 -59.99 -16.59 -21.60
N ASP A 283 -60.50 -15.87 -20.61
CA ASP A 283 -59.74 -14.92 -19.81
C ASP A 283 -58.61 -15.60 -19.03
N LEU A 284 -58.89 -16.75 -18.40
CA LEU A 284 -57.88 -17.56 -17.72
C LEU A 284 -56.75 -17.99 -18.65
N ARG A 285 -57.08 -18.43 -19.88
CA ARG A 285 -56.05 -18.80 -20.86
C ARG A 285 -55.23 -17.61 -21.30
N THR A 286 -55.86 -16.44 -21.45
CA THR A 286 -55.19 -15.19 -21.82
C THR A 286 -54.23 -14.73 -20.74
N GLU A 287 -54.66 -14.70 -19.47
CA GLU A 287 -53.79 -14.32 -18.34
C GLU A 287 -52.67 -15.35 -18.10
N HIS A 288 -52.93 -16.65 -18.28
CA HIS A 288 -51.88 -17.68 -18.23
C HIS A 288 -50.80 -17.47 -19.31
N ALA A 289 -51.20 -17.23 -20.56
CA ALA A 289 -50.27 -16.95 -21.65
C ALA A 289 -49.45 -15.68 -21.38
N ARG A 290 -50.10 -14.63 -20.83
CA ARG A 290 -49.44 -13.39 -20.43
C ARG A 290 -48.40 -13.62 -19.32
N LEU A 291 -48.71 -14.45 -18.32
CA LEU A 291 -47.82 -14.78 -17.22
C LEU A 291 -46.60 -15.57 -17.70
N LEU A 292 -46.78 -16.55 -18.58
CA LEU A 292 -45.66 -17.27 -19.20
C LEU A 292 -44.74 -16.34 -19.99
N ASN A 293 -45.32 -15.42 -20.78
CA ASN A 293 -44.53 -14.43 -21.50
C ASN A 293 -43.76 -13.50 -20.54
N LEU A 294 -44.38 -13.08 -19.44
CA LEU A 294 -43.73 -12.29 -18.39
C LEU A 294 -42.54 -13.02 -17.76
N LEU A 295 -42.68 -14.31 -17.46
CA LEU A 295 -41.59 -15.12 -16.92
C LEU A 295 -40.42 -15.27 -17.91
N VAL A 296 -40.71 -15.48 -19.20
CA VAL A 296 -39.68 -15.49 -20.24
C VAL A 296 -38.97 -14.14 -20.30
N MET A 297 -39.72 -13.03 -20.32
CA MET A 297 -39.16 -11.67 -20.32
C MET A 297 -38.27 -11.40 -19.09
N LEU A 298 -38.69 -11.81 -17.89
CA LEU A 298 -37.90 -11.65 -16.66
C LEU A 298 -36.62 -12.49 -16.68
N ARG A 299 -36.70 -13.72 -17.21
CA ARG A 299 -35.52 -14.59 -17.40
C ARG A 299 -34.53 -13.95 -18.35
N GLU A 300 -35.00 -13.44 -19.48
CA GLU A 300 -34.14 -12.80 -20.48
C GLU A 300 -33.56 -11.48 -19.96
N LEU A 301 -34.32 -10.71 -19.19
CA LEU A 301 -33.81 -9.49 -18.55
C LEU A 301 -32.69 -9.79 -17.53
N GLY A 302 -32.86 -10.84 -16.72
CA GLY A 302 -31.83 -11.30 -15.79
C GLY A 302 -30.63 -11.97 -16.46
N ARG A 303 -30.82 -12.58 -17.65
CA ARG A 303 -29.73 -13.18 -18.43
C ARG A 303 -28.94 -12.14 -19.21
N GLY A 304 -29.59 -11.08 -19.70
CA GLY A 304 -28.92 -9.94 -20.33
C GLY A 304 -27.83 -9.32 -19.45
N ASP A 305 -28.03 -9.33 -18.13
CA ASP A 305 -27.03 -8.89 -17.14
C ASP A 305 -25.83 -9.86 -16.99
N LEU A 306 -25.95 -11.08 -17.53
CA LEU A 306 -25.00 -12.20 -17.40
C LEU A 306 -24.35 -12.61 -18.74
N VAL A 307 -24.68 -11.96 -19.88
CA VAL A 307 -24.07 -12.32 -21.17
C VAL A 307 -22.61 -11.88 -21.17
N GLU A 308 -21.70 -12.86 -21.18
CA GLU A 308 -20.26 -12.64 -21.26
C GLU A 308 -19.83 -12.25 -22.68
N ALA A 309 -18.68 -11.59 -22.79
CA ALA A 309 -18.14 -11.09 -24.06
C ALA A 309 -17.96 -12.21 -25.10
N GLU A 310 -17.64 -13.42 -24.63
CA GLU A 310 -17.42 -14.59 -25.46
C GLU A 310 -18.69 -15.14 -26.13
N ALA A 311 -19.88 -14.74 -25.67
CA ALA A 311 -21.16 -15.18 -26.25
C ALA A 311 -21.61 -14.37 -27.48
N LEU A 312 -20.89 -13.31 -27.84
CA LEU A 312 -21.19 -12.46 -28.99
C LEU A 312 -20.54 -13.04 -30.27
N GLY A 313 -21.36 -13.47 -31.22
CA GLY A 313 -20.96 -13.94 -32.53
C GLY A 313 -21.26 -12.93 -33.64
N SER A 314 -20.92 -13.25 -34.89
CA SER A 314 -21.38 -12.47 -36.05
C SER A 314 -22.82 -12.89 -36.39
N VAL A 315 -23.78 -11.97 -36.30
CA VAL A 315 -25.21 -12.23 -36.55
C VAL A 315 -25.68 -11.40 -37.74
N ASP A 316 -26.33 -12.03 -38.73
CA ASP A 316 -27.02 -11.33 -39.82
C ASP A 316 -28.40 -10.86 -39.35
N VAL A 317 -28.54 -9.55 -39.10
CA VAL A 317 -29.79 -8.93 -38.63
C VAL A 317 -30.90 -9.06 -39.67
N SER A 318 -30.55 -9.19 -40.95
CA SER A 318 -31.51 -9.37 -42.05
C SER A 318 -32.24 -10.70 -41.92
N GLU A 319 -31.51 -11.79 -41.63
CA GLU A 319 -32.08 -13.12 -41.42
C GLU A 319 -32.92 -13.16 -40.15
N THR A 320 -32.44 -12.54 -39.06
CA THR A 320 -33.19 -12.45 -37.81
C THR A 320 -34.50 -11.67 -38.00
N ALA A 321 -34.48 -10.57 -38.76
CA ALA A 321 -35.66 -9.77 -39.08
C ALA A 321 -36.65 -10.53 -39.97
N ASP A 322 -36.17 -11.29 -40.96
CA ASP A 322 -37.03 -12.14 -41.80
C ASP A 322 -37.75 -13.20 -40.99
N ALA A 323 -37.02 -13.90 -40.12
CA ALA A 323 -37.60 -14.88 -39.22
C ALA A 323 -38.63 -14.23 -38.26
N ALA A 324 -38.38 -13.00 -37.78
CA ALA A 324 -39.27 -12.29 -36.86
C ALA A 324 -40.57 -11.85 -37.53
N VAL A 325 -40.46 -11.31 -38.75
CA VAL A 325 -41.60 -10.93 -39.58
C VAL A 325 -42.43 -12.14 -39.99
N ALA A 326 -41.78 -13.26 -40.34
CA ALA A 326 -42.48 -14.49 -40.70
C ALA A 326 -43.35 -15.01 -39.54
N GLU A 327 -42.83 -15.00 -38.31
CA GLU A 327 -43.60 -15.36 -37.12
C GLU A 327 -44.72 -14.35 -36.81
N ALA A 328 -44.44 -13.05 -36.93
CA ALA A 328 -45.46 -12.02 -36.73
C ALA A 328 -46.64 -12.15 -37.72
N ARG A 329 -46.38 -12.49 -38.99
CA ARG A 329 -47.41 -12.78 -40.00
C ARG A 329 -48.26 -13.99 -39.64
N ARG A 330 -47.66 -15.04 -39.06
CA ARG A 330 -48.41 -16.21 -38.58
C ARG A 330 -49.34 -15.87 -37.41
N ARG A 331 -48.87 -15.05 -36.47
CA ARG A 331 -49.64 -14.64 -35.28
C ARG A 331 -50.74 -13.63 -35.57
N ALA A 332 -50.59 -12.80 -36.60
CA ALA A 332 -51.58 -11.79 -36.99
C ALA A 332 -51.86 -11.86 -38.50
N PRO A 333 -52.67 -12.84 -38.96
CA PRO A 333 -52.98 -13.03 -40.38
C PRO A 333 -53.65 -11.81 -41.03
N ASP A 334 -54.42 -11.05 -40.25
CA ASP A 334 -55.16 -9.86 -40.71
C ASP A 334 -54.30 -8.59 -40.76
N ALA A 335 -53.05 -8.65 -40.29
CA ALA A 335 -52.13 -7.52 -40.28
C ALA A 335 -51.30 -7.45 -41.57
N ARG A 336 -51.11 -6.24 -42.11
CA ARG A 336 -50.26 -6.00 -43.27
C ARG A 336 -48.82 -5.74 -42.83
N ILE A 337 -47.99 -6.78 -42.86
CA ILE A 337 -46.57 -6.69 -42.45
C ILE A 337 -45.65 -6.80 -43.67
N THR A 338 -44.82 -5.79 -43.90
CA THR A 338 -43.82 -5.76 -44.99
C THR A 338 -42.39 -5.71 -44.43
N LEU A 339 -41.44 -6.34 -45.13
CA LEU A 339 -40.02 -6.33 -44.79
C LEU A 339 -39.22 -5.85 -46.00
N ARG A 340 -38.29 -4.93 -45.77
CA ARG A 340 -37.24 -4.53 -46.70
C ARG A 340 -35.91 -4.64 -45.98
N ALA A 341 -35.17 -5.72 -46.20
CA ALA A 341 -33.88 -5.95 -45.59
C ALA A 341 -32.77 -5.94 -46.65
N GLU A 342 -31.74 -5.15 -46.42
CA GLU A 342 -30.49 -5.18 -47.20
C GLU A 342 -29.69 -6.44 -46.82
N PRO A 343 -29.34 -7.34 -47.77
CA PRO A 343 -28.67 -8.59 -47.45
C PRO A 343 -27.31 -8.43 -46.76
N GLY A 344 -27.03 -9.33 -45.82
CA GLY A 344 -25.73 -9.45 -45.14
C GLY A 344 -25.52 -8.47 -44.00
N ALA A 345 -26.53 -7.72 -43.54
CA ALA A 345 -26.40 -6.71 -42.50
C ALA A 345 -25.96 -7.32 -41.16
N THR A 346 -24.66 -7.55 -41.01
CA THR A 346 -24.08 -8.27 -39.87
C THR A 346 -23.63 -7.34 -38.75
N VAL A 347 -23.84 -7.80 -37.52
CA VAL A 347 -23.36 -7.13 -36.29
C VAL A 347 -22.72 -8.15 -35.36
N PRO A 348 -21.72 -7.77 -34.56
CA PRO A 348 -21.28 -8.56 -33.42
C PRO A 348 -22.40 -8.57 -32.36
N GLY A 349 -23.00 -9.73 -32.12
CA GLY A 349 -24.21 -9.81 -31.31
C GLY A 349 -24.56 -11.21 -30.83
N TRP A 350 -25.59 -11.24 -30.02
CA TRP A 350 -26.25 -12.45 -29.54
C TRP A 350 -27.60 -12.57 -30.25
N GLU A 351 -27.70 -13.52 -31.18
CA GLU A 351 -28.86 -13.70 -32.06
C GLU A 351 -30.20 -13.82 -31.29
N PRO A 352 -30.31 -14.60 -30.20
CA PRO A 352 -31.53 -14.64 -29.39
C PRO A 352 -31.93 -13.29 -28.79
N GLY A 353 -30.96 -12.45 -28.42
CA GLY A 353 -31.22 -11.11 -27.88
C GLY A 353 -31.72 -10.13 -28.95
N LEU A 354 -31.13 -10.17 -30.15
CA LEU A 354 -31.59 -9.39 -31.30
C LEU A 354 -32.97 -9.85 -31.78
N ARG A 355 -33.22 -11.16 -31.75
CA ARG A 355 -34.53 -11.75 -32.03
C ARG A 355 -35.58 -11.25 -31.05
N LEU A 356 -35.28 -11.28 -29.76
CA LEU A 356 -36.16 -10.78 -28.70
C LEU A 356 -36.49 -9.29 -28.89
N LEU A 357 -35.49 -8.48 -29.25
CA LEU A 357 -35.68 -7.06 -29.56
C LEU A 357 -36.69 -6.86 -30.70
N LEU A 358 -36.52 -7.60 -31.81
CA LEU A 358 -37.41 -7.53 -32.97
C LEU A 358 -38.82 -8.02 -32.67
N ASP A 359 -38.95 -9.13 -31.96
CA ASP A 359 -40.25 -9.69 -31.57
C ASP A 359 -41.03 -8.70 -30.68
N ASN A 360 -40.35 -8.02 -29.75
CA ASN A 360 -40.98 -7.01 -28.90
C ASN A 360 -41.43 -5.77 -29.68
N LEU A 361 -40.60 -5.27 -30.61
CA LEU A 361 -40.99 -4.14 -31.48
C LEU A 361 -42.20 -4.51 -32.36
N LEU A 362 -42.20 -5.70 -32.95
CA LEU A 362 -43.31 -6.19 -33.78
C LEU A 362 -44.58 -6.41 -32.97
N ALA A 363 -44.48 -7.01 -31.77
CA ALA A 363 -45.63 -7.18 -30.88
C ALA A 363 -46.23 -5.83 -30.47
N ASN A 364 -45.38 -4.84 -30.18
CA ASN A 364 -45.80 -3.48 -29.86
C ASN A 364 -46.54 -2.84 -31.05
N ALA A 365 -45.97 -2.92 -32.26
CA ALA A 365 -46.57 -2.40 -33.48
C ALA A 365 -47.92 -3.07 -33.81
N LEU A 366 -48.06 -4.39 -33.62
CA LEU A 366 -49.32 -5.10 -33.88
C LEU A 366 -50.42 -4.79 -32.86
N THR A 367 -50.02 -4.49 -31.62
CA THR A 367 -50.97 -4.22 -30.53
C THR A 367 -51.42 -2.76 -30.53
N HIS A 368 -50.48 -1.83 -30.68
CA HIS A 368 -50.71 -0.39 -30.52
C HIS A 368 -50.69 0.40 -31.83
N GLY A 369 -50.16 -0.18 -32.91
CA GLY A 369 -49.99 0.45 -34.22
C GLY A 369 -51.19 0.31 -35.16
N ARG A 370 -52.41 0.17 -34.60
CA ARG A 370 -53.64 0.04 -35.38
C ARG A 370 -54.16 1.41 -35.79
N ASP A 371 -54.55 1.54 -37.04
CA ASP A 371 -55.17 2.76 -37.57
C ASP A 371 -56.59 2.99 -37.02
N GLY A 372 -57.24 4.08 -37.43
CA GLY A 372 -58.61 4.42 -37.01
C GLY A 372 -59.67 3.38 -37.41
N ASP A 373 -59.37 2.51 -38.38
CA ASP A 373 -60.22 1.39 -38.80
C ASP A 373 -59.88 0.08 -38.05
N GLY A 374 -58.94 0.12 -37.10
CA GLY A 374 -58.49 -1.03 -36.33
C GLY A 374 -57.52 -1.96 -37.06
N ARG A 375 -57.02 -1.59 -38.24
CA ARG A 375 -56.09 -2.40 -39.04
C ARG A 375 -54.64 -2.13 -38.65
N ALA A 376 -53.86 -3.21 -38.46
CA ALA A 376 -52.44 -3.11 -38.17
C ALA A 376 -51.63 -3.14 -39.48
N THR A 377 -50.92 -2.05 -39.77
CA THR A 377 -49.97 -1.97 -40.90
C THR A 377 -48.58 -1.72 -40.35
N VAL A 378 -47.63 -2.61 -40.64
CA VAL A 378 -46.27 -2.57 -40.12
C VAL A 378 -45.26 -2.69 -41.26
N ALA A 379 -44.29 -1.77 -41.31
CA ALA A 379 -43.17 -1.82 -42.23
C ALA A 379 -41.85 -1.96 -41.47
N VAL A 380 -41.11 -3.03 -41.78
CA VAL A 380 -39.80 -3.30 -41.20
C VAL A 380 -38.72 -3.00 -42.24
N GLY A 381 -37.72 -2.21 -41.85
CA GLY A 381 -36.57 -1.90 -42.67
C GLY A 381 -35.27 -2.31 -41.98
N VAL A 382 -34.36 -2.98 -42.69
CA VAL A 382 -32.98 -3.24 -42.23
C VAL A 382 -32.04 -2.70 -43.30
N ARG A 383 -31.14 -1.79 -42.93
CA ARG A 383 -30.17 -1.18 -43.85
C ARG A 383 -28.83 -0.93 -43.16
N ARG A 384 -27.75 -0.91 -43.94
CA ARG A 384 -26.44 -0.44 -43.45
C ARG A 384 -26.30 1.06 -43.65
N THR A 385 -25.74 1.77 -42.68
CA THR A 385 -25.48 3.21 -42.78
C THR A 385 -24.31 3.59 -41.88
N GLY A 386 -23.23 4.12 -42.47
CA GLY A 386 -22.13 4.73 -41.72
C GLY A 386 -21.47 3.83 -40.67
N GLY A 387 -21.26 2.54 -40.95
CA GLY A 387 -20.70 1.57 -40.00
C GLY A 387 -21.69 1.09 -38.93
N GLN A 388 -22.99 1.26 -39.18
CA GLN A 388 -24.07 0.77 -38.34
C GLN A 388 -25.08 -0.02 -39.18
N VAL A 389 -25.75 -0.99 -38.56
CA VAL A 389 -26.98 -1.59 -39.04
C VAL A 389 -28.15 -0.86 -38.38
N VAL A 390 -29.03 -0.30 -39.20
CA VAL A 390 -30.23 0.42 -38.74
C VAL A 390 -31.45 -0.45 -39.02
N VAL A 391 -32.16 -0.79 -37.96
CA VAL A 391 -33.44 -1.47 -37.99
C VAL A 391 -34.54 -0.45 -37.71
N THR A 392 -35.56 -0.43 -38.55
CA THR A 392 -36.75 0.43 -38.41
C THR A 392 -37.99 -0.42 -38.35
N VAL A 393 -38.90 -0.11 -37.44
CA VAL A 393 -40.25 -0.69 -37.36
C VAL A 393 -41.22 0.48 -37.34
N ASP A 394 -41.94 0.65 -38.46
CA ASP A 394 -42.93 1.70 -38.65
C ASP A 394 -44.33 1.10 -38.50
N ASP A 395 -45.17 1.74 -37.68
CA ASP A 395 -46.59 1.41 -37.58
C ASP A 395 -47.49 2.56 -38.07
N ALA A 396 -48.78 2.27 -38.24
CA ALA A 396 -49.79 3.23 -38.70
C ALA A 396 -50.74 3.69 -37.58
N GLY A 397 -50.31 3.57 -36.32
CA GLY A 397 -51.14 3.87 -35.16
C GLY A 397 -51.26 5.37 -34.82
N PRO A 398 -51.69 5.70 -33.60
CA PRO A 398 -51.78 7.08 -33.12
C PRO A 398 -50.40 7.72 -32.86
N GLY A 399 -49.31 6.93 -32.90
CA GLY A 399 -47.95 7.39 -32.60
C GLY A 399 -47.67 7.52 -31.11
N VAL A 400 -46.48 8.07 -30.78
CA VAL A 400 -46.05 8.31 -29.39
C VAL A 400 -45.92 9.82 -29.12
N PRO A 401 -46.64 10.36 -28.12
CA PRO A 401 -46.51 11.74 -27.68
C PRO A 401 -45.06 12.12 -27.36
N ALA A 402 -44.62 13.32 -27.75
CA ALA A 402 -43.23 13.75 -27.65
C ALA A 402 -42.68 13.69 -26.20
N ASP A 403 -43.50 13.99 -25.21
CA ASP A 403 -43.18 13.95 -23.78
C ASP A 403 -43.04 12.51 -23.22
N ALA A 404 -43.62 11.53 -23.91
CA ALA A 404 -43.55 10.12 -23.54
C ALA A 404 -42.38 9.38 -24.21
N ARG A 405 -41.85 9.86 -25.34
CA ARG A 405 -40.85 9.16 -26.17
C ARG A 405 -39.60 8.68 -25.42
N ALA A 406 -39.12 9.46 -24.47
CA ALA A 406 -37.97 9.06 -23.64
C ALA A 406 -38.37 8.05 -22.54
N ARG A 407 -39.58 8.20 -21.98
CA ARG A 407 -40.02 7.40 -20.84
C ARG A 407 -40.49 6.00 -21.23
N ILE A 408 -41.00 5.77 -22.43
CA ILE A 408 -41.51 4.45 -22.85
C ILE A 408 -40.44 3.34 -22.83
N PHE A 409 -39.16 3.70 -22.86
CA PHE A 409 -38.04 2.75 -22.77
C PHE A 409 -37.59 2.48 -21.32
N ALA A 410 -38.09 3.26 -20.36
CA ALA A 410 -37.80 3.04 -18.95
C ALA A 410 -38.46 1.73 -18.46
N ARG A 411 -37.91 1.14 -17.40
CA ARG A 411 -38.42 -0.09 -16.79
C ARG A 411 -39.87 0.13 -16.31
N PHE A 412 -40.76 -0.78 -16.69
CA PHE A 412 -42.18 -0.79 -16.27
C PHE A 412 -42.96 0.47 -16.68
N ALA A 413 -42.49 1.21 -17.69
CA ALA A 413 -43.20 2.36 -18.20
C ALA A 413 -44.48 1.93 -18.93
N ARG A 414 -45.63 2.41 -18.45
CA ARG A 414 -46.94 2.17 -19.05
C ARG A 414 -47.52 3.46 -19.64
N GLY A 415 -48.19 3.35 -20.78
CA GLY A 415 -49.13 4.37 -21.24
C GLY A 415 -50.45 4.25 -20.48
N PRO A 416 -51.23 5.35 -20.31
CA PRO A 416 -52.48 5.36 -19.55
C PRO A 416 -53.58 4.41 -20.08
N ALA A 417 -53.41 3.83 -21.28
CA ALA A 417 -54.36 2.91 -21.91
C ALA A 417 -53.74 1.54 -22.31
N SER A 418 -52.57 1.17 -21.78
CA SER A 418 -51.90 -0.09 -22.17
C SER A 418 -52.22 -1.25 -21.22
N HIS A 419 -52.75 -2.35 -21.76
CA HIS A 419 -52.96 -3.62 -21.06
C HIS A 419 -51.69 -4.51 -21.01
N GLY A 420 -50.55 -4.06 -21.56
CA GLY A 420 -49.28 -4.80 -21.57
C GLY A 420 -48.51 -4.74 -20.24
N SER A 421 -47.43 -5.53 -20.13
CA SER A 421 -46.57 -5.57 -18.93
C SER A 421 -45.61 -4.37 -18.80
N GLY A 422 -45.56 -3.47 -19.79
CA GLY A 422 -44.61 -2.35 -19.80
C GLY A 422 -43.13 -2.75 -19.89
N LEU A 423 -42.83 -4.04 -20.10
CA LEU A 423 -41.46 -4.59 -20.17
C LEU A 423 -40.93 -4.73 -21.59
N GLY A 424 -41.80 -4.79 -22.60
CA GLY A 424 -41.39 -5.09 -23.97
C GLY A 424 -40.42 -4.05 -24.54
N LEU A 425 -40.75 -2.76 -24.43
CA LEU A 425 -39.87 -1.67 -24.91
C LEU A 425 -38.64 -1.46 -24.01
N THR A 426 -38.73 -1.82 -22.73
CA THR A 426 -37.56 -1.89 -21.84
C THR A 426 -36.56 -2.94 -22.33
N LEU A 427 -37.05 -4.14 -22.72
CA LEU A 427 -36.21 -5.19 -23.29
C LEU A 427 -35.56 -4.75 -24.60
N VAL A 428 -36.29 -4.02 -25.45
CA VAL A 428 -35.72 -3.43 -26.68
C VAL A 428 -34.55 -2.51 -26.33
N ALA A 429 -34.73 -1.60 -25.36
CA ALA A 429 -33.66 -0.69 -24.94
C ALA A 429 -32.47 -1.44 -24.32
N GLN A 430 -32.72 -2.44 -23.48
CA GLN A 430 -31.69 -3.30 -22.89
C GLN A 430 -30.89 -4.04 -23.98
N GLN A 431 -31.58 -4.71 -24.90
CA GLN A 431 -30.92 -5.48 -25.95
C GLN A 431 -30.17 -4.55 -26.91
N ALA A 432 -30.70 -3.39 -27.25
CA ALA A 432 -29.96 -2.39 -28.03
C ALA A 432 -28.68 -1.96 -27.31
N ALA A 433 -28.74 -1.67 -26.00
CA ALA A 433 -27.58 -1.26 -25.21
C ALA A 433 -26.54 -2.38 -25.05
N LEU A 434 -26.96 -3.64 -24.84
CA LEU A 434 -26.09 -4.82 -24.77
C LEU A 434 -25.29 -4.99 -26.08
N HIS A 435 -25.92 -4.65 -27.20
CA HIS A 435 -25.32 -4.61 -28.53
C HIS A 435 -24.66 -3.27 -28.87
N ARG A 436 -24.46 -2.38 -27.88
CA ARG A 436 -23.80 -1.06 -28.02
C ARG A 436 -24.49 -0.12 -28.99
N GLY A 437 -25.78 -0.37 -29.19
CA GLY A 437 -26.65 0.42 -30.02
C GLY A 437 -27.50 1.39 -29.20
N SER A 438 -28.42 2.00 -29.92
CA SER A 438 -29.43 2.90 -29.35
C SER A 438 -30.78 2.61 -29.97
N VAL A 439 -31.85 2.77 -29.21
CA VAL A 439 -33.22 2.81 -29.72
C VAL A 439 -33.79 4.22 -29.57
N THR A 440 -34.49 4.69 -30.60
CA THR A 440 -35.23 5.96 -30.59
C THR A 440 -36.61 5.75 -31.17
N VAL A 441 -37.57 6.59 -30.76
CA VAL A 441 -38.90 6.64 -31.38
C VAL A 441 -39.14 8.02 -31.97
N THR A 442 -39.66 8.06 -33.18
CA THR A 442 -40.10 9.29 -33.87
C THR A 442 -41.49 9.09 -34.46
N ASP A 443 -42.05 10.12 -35.06
CA ASP A 443 -43.24 9.96 -35.89
C ASP A 443 -42.94 9.07 -37.10
N GLY A 444 -43.96 8.35 -37.55
CA GLY A 444 -43.87 7.53 -38.76
C GLY A 444 -43.60 8.38 -40.01
N PRO A 445 -43.12 7.78 -41.12
CA PRO A 445 -42.73 8.50 -42.33
C PRO A 445 -43.86 9.33 -42.97
N SER A 446 -45.11 8.94 -42.75
CA SER A 446 -46.32 9.63 -43.24
C SER A 446 -46.79 10.77 -42.32
N GLY A 447 -46.10 11.03 -41.22
CA GLY A 447 -46.55 11.98 -40.18
C GLY A 447 -47.60 11.43 -39.23
N THR A 448 -47.99 10.16 -39.39
CA THR A 448 -48.87 9.39 -38.52
C THR A 448 -48.17 8.09 -38.10
N GLY A 449 -48.57 7.50 -36.96
CA GLY A 449 -47.91 6.31 -36.42
C GLY A 449 -46.58 6.57 -35.73
N ALA A 450 -45.93 5.51 -35.30
CA ALA A 450 -44.60 5.56 -34.68
C ALA A 450 -43.55 4.87 -35.55
N ARG A 451 -42.34 5.44 -35.60
CA ARG A 451 -41.12 4.81 -36.11
C ARG A 451 -40.22 4.48 -34.93
N PHE A 452 -40.01 3.20 -34.68
CA PHE A 452 -38.95 2.73 -33.79
C PHE A 452 -37.69 2.50 -34.61
N GLU A 453 -36.61 3.20 -34.28
CA GLU A 453 -35.32 3.06 -34.96
C GLU A 453 -34.25 2.56 -33.98
N VAL A 454 -33.70 1.39 -34.28
CA VAL A 454 -32.59 0.76 -33.55
C VAL A 454 -31.33 0.86 -34.40
N ARG A 455 -30.26 1.43 -33.84
CA ARG A 455 -28.96 1.56 -34.50
C ARG A 455 -27.95 0.68 -33.79
N LEU A 456 -27.33 -0.26 -34.51
CA LEU A 456 -26.37 -1.23 -33.99
C LEU A 456 -25.01 -1.06 -34.69
N PRO A 457 -23.86 -1.01 -33.99
CA PRO A 457 -22.56 -0.91 -34.64
C PRO A 457 -22.22 -2.17 -35.46
N SER A 458 -21.72 -2.02 -36.69
CA SER A 458 -21.33 -3.17 -37.54
C SER A 458 -19.94 -3.74 -37.20
N THR A 459 -19.16 -3.07 -36.36
CA THR A 459 -17.83 -3.52 -35.91
C THR A 459 -17.72 -3.48 -34.39
N GLY A 460 -17.13 -4.52 -33.80
CA GLY A 460 -16.96 -4.62 -32.36
C GLY A 460 -15.82 -3.76 -31.84
N GLY A 461 -16.13 -2.63 -31.19
CA GLY A 461 -15.19 -1.94 -30.27
C GLY A 461 -14.99 -2.71 -28.94
N PRO A 462 -14.34 -2.12 -27.92
CA PRO A 462 -14.41 -2.63 -26.55
C PRO A 462 -15.88 -2.68 -26.08
N LEU A 463 -16.27 -3.72 -25.31
CA LEU A 463 -17.54 -3.66 -24.58
C LEU A 463 -17.54 -2.38 -23.72
N PRO A 464 -18.67 -1.66 -23.61
CA PRO A 464 -18.75 -0.57 -22.66
C PRO A 464 -18.36 -1.11 -21.27
N ALA A 465 -17.27 -0.59 -20.72
CA ALA A 465 -16.82 -0.95 -19.36
C ALA A 465 -17.82 -0.51 -18.28
N ARG A 466 -18.85 0.24 -18.67
CA ARG A 466 -19.90 0.79 -17.83
C ARG A 466 -21.22 0.07 -18.05
N ARG A 467 -21.73 -0.49 -16.94
CA ARG A 467 -23.10 -0.96 -16.76
C ARG A 467 -24.10 0.21 -16.59
N ASP A 468 -23.73 1.43 -17.01
CA ASP A 468 -24.48 2.69 -16.80
C ASP A 468 -25.79 2.81 -17.59
N TRP A 469 -26.09 1.88 -18.51
CA TRP A 469 -27.35 1.92 -19.28
C TRP A 469 -28.59 1.66 -18.41
N LEU A 470 -28.38 1.27 -17.15
CA LEU A 470 -29.38 1.20 -16.09
C LEU A 470 -29.73 2.56 -15.45
N ILE A 471 -28.86 3.58 -15.56
CA ILE A 471 -28.99 4.85 -14.83
C ILE A 471 -29.41 6.02 -15.73
N ASP A 472 -29.00 6.06 -17.01
CA ASP A 472 -29.04 7.32 -17.78
C ASP A 472 -30.36 7.62 -18.53
N THR A 473 -31.44 6.85 -18.33
CA THR A 473 -32.76 7.24 -18.88
C THR A 473 -33.49 8.31 -18.05
N ALA A 474 -32.85 8.84 -17.01
CA ALA A 474 -33.31 10.02 -16.28
C ALA A 474 -32.54 11.29 -16.69
N GLY A 475 -32.65 11.70 -17.96
CA GLY A 475 -32.60 13.11 -18.39
C GLY A 475 -31.50 14.03 -17.83
N ALA A 476 -30.25 13.57 -17.66
CA ALA A 476 -29.17 14.43 -17.21
C ALA A 476 -28.24 14.82 -18.37
N LYS A 477 -28.43 16.04 -18.90
CA LYS A 477 -27.46 16.71 -19.78
C LYS A 477 -26.06 16.67 -19.14
N ARG A 478 -25.11 15.93 -19.71
CA ARG A 478 -23.68 16.18 -19.46
C ARG A 478 -23.09 16.97 -20.63
N SER A 479 -22.70 18.19 -20.30
CA SER A 479 -21.89 19.07 -21.14
C SER A 479 -20.64 18.34 -21.62
N GLN A 480 -20.51 18.20 -22.94
CA GLN A 480 -19.26 17.80 -23.57
C GLN A 480 -18.23 18.93 -23.37
N SER A 481 -17.22 18.66 -22.56
CA SER A 481 -16.01 19.48 -22.52
C SER A 481 -15.16 19.14 -23.74
N PHE A 482 -15.01 20.11 -24.65
CA PHE A 482 -14.08 20.05 -25.77
C PHE A 482 -12.63 19.92 -25.28
N PRO A 483 -11.74 19.21 -26.01
CA PRO A 483 -10.31 19.31 -25.78
C PRO A 483 -9.83 20.69 -26.22
N LYS A 484 -9.04 21.37 -25.37
CA LYS A 484 -8.30 22.57 -25.79
C LYS A 484 -7.15 22.14 -26.70
N ASP A 485 -7.11 22.76 -27.87
CA ASP A 485 -6.02 22.67 -28.84
C ASP A 485 -4.67 23.03 -28.22
N ALA A 486 -3.66 22.32 -28.72
CA ALA A 486 -2.26 22.70 -28.60
C ALA A 486 -1.98 23.95 -29.44
N SER A 487 -1.38 24.96 -28.80
CA SER A 487 -0.49 25.95 -29.38
C SER A 487 0.44 26.46 -28.29
#